data_AF-M4B746-F1
#
_entry.id   AF-M4B746-F1
#
_cell.length_a   1.000
_cell.length_b   1.000
_cell.length_c   1.000
_cell.angle_alpha   90.00
_cell.angle_beta   90.00
_cell.angle_gamma   90.00
#
_symmetry.space_group_name_H-M   'P 1'
#
loop_
_entity.id
_entity.type
_entity.pdbx_description
1 polymer ?
#
loop_
_entity_poly.entity_id
_entity_poly.type
_entity_poly.pdbx_seq_one_letter_code
_entity_poly.pdbx_strand_id
1 'polypeptide(L)'
;MGRYTTMQTFSDQDAQGAAVPYTAATTTSSSVSLDASTAVSSDAKKDGGLRIKRVDNVSGSGAGAGSGEFHTYRAARRRELERVAAMEQRYKQNKAQQEFEAERKRNAEEFQAQAQKRAAKRRRRRERVKAVALEGDHDEKKTSESEEKTVNMQLPVVLPETPGGVPEIENDGSFLEKMLLALQRNKEKEEEEEETRTSWLPRRSVHLATDGNCMRNTAGLGTC
;
A
#
# COMPACT_ATOMS: atom_id res chain seq x y z
N MET A 1 5.45 38.74 -49.06
CA MET A 1 4.83 37.42 -49.35
C MET A 1 5.90 36.35 -49.29
N GLY A 2 5.67 35.27 -48.53
CA GLY A 2 6.57 34.13 -48.45
C GLY A 2 6.09 33.15 -47.38
N ARG A 3 4.97 32.47 -47.65
CA ARG A 3 4.45 31.39 -46.79
C ARG A 3 5.26 30.13 -47.11
N TYR A 4 6.28 29.83 -46.30
CA TYR A 4 6.98 28.56 -46.42
C TYR A 4 6.14 27.45 -45.79
N THR A 5 5.94 26.42 -46.60
CA THR A 5 5.05 25.29 -46.42
C THR A 5 5.55 24.38 -45.31
N THR A 6 4.68 24.08 -44.33
CA THR A 6 4.89 22.98 -43.39
C THR A 6 4.91 21.68 -44.18
N MET A 7 6.10 21.12 -44.42
CA MET A 7 6.23 19.74 -44.87
C MET A 7 5.72 18.85 -43.74
N GLN A 8 4.46 18.43 -43.83
CA GLN A 8 3.91 17.33 -43.03
C GLN A 8 4.62 16.05 -43.47
N THR A 9 5.63 15.62 -42.71
CA THR A 9 6.15 14.27 -42.82
C THR A 9 5.10 13.32 -42.23
N PHE A 10 4.18 12.82 -43.06
CA PHE A 10 3.38 11.65 -42.75
C PHE A 10 4.30 10.43 -42.70
N SER A 11 4.98 10.25 -41.57
CA SER A 11 5.52 8.94 -41.20
C SER A 11 4.37 8.14 -40.58
N ASP A 12 3.46 7.65 -41.42
CA ASP A 12 2.60 6.51 -41.06
C ASP A 12 3.49 5.26 -40.98
N GLN A 13 4.30 5.17 -39.93
CA GLN A 13 4.90 3.91 -39.49
C GLN A 13 4.06 3.21 -38.42
N ASP A 14 2.93 3.80 -38.02
CA ASP A 14 1.90 3.10 -37.28
C ASP A 14 1.08 2.25 -38.27
N ALA A 15 1.65 1.11 -38.66
CA ALA A 15 0.90 0.02 -39.28
C ALA A 15 -0.06 -0.61 -38.24
N GLN A 16 -0.97 0.19 -37.70
CA GLN A 16 -2.21 -0.28 -37.07
C GLN A 16 -3.20 -0.67 -38.19
N GLY A 17 -2.73 -1.46 -39.16
CA GLY A 17 -3.62 -2.28 -39.95
C GLY A 17 -4.13 -3.34 -38.98
N ALA A 18 -5.34 -3.17 -38.47
CA ALA A 18 -6.00 -4.18 -37.66
C ALA A 18 -5.94 -5.50 -38.43
N ALA A 19 -5.08 -6.42 -37.99
CA ALA A 19 -4.98 -7.75 -38.57
C ALA A 19 -6.26 -8.48 -38.20
N VAL A 20 -7.31 -8.31 -39.00
CA VAL A 20 -8.53 -9.10 -38.91
C VAL A 20 -8.11 -10.53 -39.22
N PRO A 21 -8.17 -11.47 -38.24
CA PRO A 21 -7.78 -12.84 -38.50
C PRO A 21 -8.74 -13.42 -39.55
N TYR A 22 -8.23 -14.25 -40.44
CA TYR A 22 -9.01 -14.94 -41.49
C TYR A 22 -10.25 -15.69 -40.95
N THR A 23 -10.20 -16.10 -39.67
CA THR A 23 -11.33 -16.71 -38.95
C THR A 23 -12.51 -15.74 -38.72
N ALA A 24 -12.29 -14.44 -38.62
CA ALA A 24 -13.36 -13.46 -38.47
C ALA A 24 -14.12 -13.21 -39.79
N ALA A 25 -13.48 -13.41 -40.95
CA ALA A 25 -14.12 -13.21 -42.25
C ALA A 25 -14.99 -14.41 -42.70
N THR A 26 -14.75 -15.60 -42.14
CA THR A 26 -15.42 -16.85 -42.54
C THR A 26 -16.53 -17.29 -41.58
N THR A 27 -16.69 -16.63 -40.43
CA THR A 27 -17.58 -17.05 -39.34
C THR A 27 -19.00 -16.49 -39.40
N THR A 28 -19.42 -15.83 -40.49
CA THR A 28 -20.80 -15.35 -40.66
C THR A 28 -21.86 -16.47 -40.63
N SER A 29 -21.46 -17.74 -40.62
CA SER A 29 -22.35 -18.91 -40.49
C SER A 29 -22.08 -19.78 -39.26
N SER A 30 -21.18 -19.38 -38.37
CA SER A 30 -20.84 -20.16 -37.17
C SER A 30 -20.56 -19.23 -36.01
N SER A 31 -21.52 -19.17 -35.08
CA SER A 31 -21.46 -18.45 -33.81
C SER A 31 -20.15 -18.75 -33.08
N VAL A 32 -19.20 -17.82 -33.12
CA VAL A 32 -17.96 -17.89 -32.34
C VAL A 32 -18.08 -17.00 -31.11
N SER A 33 -17.94 -17.64 -29.96
CA SER A 33 -17.78 -17.04 -28.65
C SER A 33 -16.60 -16.08 -28.66
N LEU A 34 -16.83 -14.82 -28.27
CA LEU A 34 -15.75 -13.88 -28.00
C LEU A 34 -14.99 -14.35 -26.76
N ASP A 35 -13.80 -14.93 -26.95
CA ASP A 35 -12.85 -15.24 -25.88
C ASP A 35 -12.24 -13.96 -25.31
N ALA A 36 -13.06 -13.20 -24.58
CA ALA A 36 -12.67 -12.07 -23.77
C ALA A 36 -12.67 -12.50 -22.29
N SER A 37 -11.77 -13.42 -21.93
CA SER A 37 -11.37 -13.67 -20.53
C SER A 37 -10.18 -14.63 -20.39
N THR A 38 -9.12 -14.48 -21.19
CA THR A 38 -7.85 -15.21 -21.01
C THR A 38 -7.04 -14.62 -19.84
N ALA A 39 -7.67 -14.36 -18.70
CA ALA A 39 -7.03 -13.94 -17.45
C ALA A 39 -7.92 -14.12 -16.20
N VAL A 40 -8.97 -14.95 -16.27
CA VAL A 40 -9.73 -15.36 -15.09
C VAL A 40 -9.61 -16.88 -14.96
N SER A 41 -8.69 -17.27 -14.07
CA SER A 41 -8.79 -18.43 -13.19
C SER A 41 -9.79 -19.52 -13.65
N SER A 42 -9.33 -20.38 -14.56
CA SER A 42 -10.03 -21.63 -14.94
C SER A 42 -10.19 -22.62 -13.77
N ASP A 43 -9.74 -22.28 -12.56
CA ASP A 43 -9.84 -23.11 -11.35
C ASP A 43 -11.02 -22.77 -10.42
N ALA A 44 -11.84 -21.75 -10.69
CA ALA A 44 -12.83 -21.27 -9.70
C ALA A 44 -14.30 -21.39 -10.10
N LYS A 45 -14.64 -22.11 -11.18
CA LYS A 45 -16.05 -22.30 -11.62
C LYS A 45 -16.34 -23.67 -12.22
N LYS A 46 -15.83 -24.73 -11.60
CA LYS A 46 -16.38 -26.07 -11.84
C LYS A 46 -16.41 -26.85 -10.53
N ASP A 47 -17.63 -27.22 -10.16
CA ASP A 47 -18.00 -28.17 -9.11
C ASP A 47 -17.92 -27.64 -7.66
N GLY A 48 -19.04 -27.09 -7.17
CA GLY A 48 -19.30 -26.84 -5.74
C GLY A 48 -19.42 -28.11 -4.88
N GLY A 49 -18.92 -29.25 -5.38
CA GLY A 49 -18.75 -30.46 -4.59
C GLY A 49 -17.29 -30.53 -4.14
N LEU A 50 -17.05 -30.67 -2.84
CA LEU A 50 -15.72 -30.98 -2.30
C LEU A 50 -15.24 -32.30 -2.94
N ARG A 51 -14.40 -32.20 -3.98
CA ARG A 51 -13.79 -33.36 -4.62
C ARG A 51 -12.69 -33.89 -3.70
N ILE A 52 -13.06 -34.72 -2.74
CA ILE A 52 -12.11 -35.40 -1.86
C ILE A 52 -11.23 -36.29 -2.75
N LYS A 53 -9.98 -35.88 -2.97
CA LYS A 53 -9.00 -36.70 -3.67
C LYS A 53 -8.59 -37.84 -2.75
N ARG A 54 -9.28 -38.98 -2.86
CA ARG A 54 -8.84 -40.22 -2.23
C ARG A 54 -7.51 -40.62 -2.83
N VAL A 55 -6.52 -40.88 -1.98
CA VAL A 55 -5.22 -41.42 -2.39
C VAL A 55 -5.35 -42.94 -2.32
N ASP A 56 -5.21 -43.62 -3.46
CA ASP A 56 -5.47 -45.05 -3.55
C ASP A 56 -4.24 -45.90 -3.15
N ASN A 57 -3.03 -45.32 -3.20
CA ASN A 57 -1.76 -46.01 -2.91
C ASN A 57 -1.18 -45.57 -1.55
N VAL A 58 -1.88 -45.87 -0.46
CA VAL A 58 -1.42 -45.57 0.91
C VAL A 58 -0.73 -46.79 1.51
N SER A 59 0.57 -46.66 1.79
CA SER A 59 1.31 -47.67 2.55
C SER A 59 0.91 -47.64 4.04
N GLY A 60 0.97 -48.78 4.72
CA GLY A 60 0.62 -48.87 6.14
C GLY A 60 1.51 -48.00 7.03
N SER A 61 0.96 -47.47 8.13
CA SER A 61 1.67 -46.52 9.00
C SER A 61 2.92 -47.08 9.71
N GLY A 62 3.03 -48.41 9.82
CA GLY A 62 4.22 -49.11 10.34
C GLY A 62 5.10 -49.75 9.27
N ALA A 63 4.80 -49.52 7.99
CA ALA A 63 5.63 -50.04 6.89
C ALA A 63 6.93 -49.24 6.78
N GLY A 64 8.04 -49.93 6.46
CA GLY A 64 9.33 -49.28 6.22
C GLY A 64 9.36 -48.43 4.96
N ALA A 65 10.43 -47.65 4.78
CA ALA A 65 10.63 -46.84 3.57
C ALA A 65 10.83 -47.74 2.34
N GLY A 66 9.87 -47.68 1.40
CA GLY A 66 9.99 -48.34 0.10
C GLY A 66 10.87 -47.54 -0.87
N SER A 67 11.36 -48.19 -1.93
CA SER A 67 12.19 -47.55 -2.96
C SER A 67 11.48 -46.41 -3.72
N GLY A 68 10.14 -46.44 -3.78
CA GLY A 68 9.32 -45.42 -4.44
C GLY A 68 9.01 -44.19 -3.58
N GLU A 69 9.19 -44.27 -2.25
CA GLU A 69 8.76 -43.21 -1.32
C GLU A 69 9.56 -41.91 -1.49
N PHE A 70 10.81 -42.02 -1.94
CA PHE A 70 11.61 -40.84 -2.25
C PHE A 70 10.99 -40.02 -3.40
N HIS A 71 10.46 -40.68 -4.42
CA HIS A 71 9.88 -39.99 -5.58
C HIS A 71 8.50 -39.39 -5.26
N THR A 72 7.69 -40.06 -4.44
CA THR A 72 6.41 -39.52 -3.96
C THR A 72 6.64 -38.24 -3.15
N TYR A 73 7.59 -38.26 -2.20
CA TYR A 73 7.98 -37.07 -1.43
C TYR A 73 8.48 -35.94 -2.34
N ARG A 74 9.38 -36.23 -3.30
CA ARG A 74 9.91 -35.22 -4.23
C ARG A 74 8.81 -34.58 -5.08
N ALA A 75 7.79 -35.34 -5.48
CA ALA A 75 6.65 -34.83 -6.23
C ALA A 75 5.71 -34.01 -5.32
N ALA A 76 5.39 -34.50 -4.13
CA ALA A 76 4.55 -33.81 -3.16
C ALA A 76 5.17 -32.47 -2.72
N ARG A 77 6.47 -32.45 -2.42
CA ARG A 77 7.20 -31.23 -2.05
C ARG A 77 7.19 -30.19 -3.16
N ARG A 78 7.37 -30.58 -4.42
CA ARG A 78 7.30 -29.66 -5.56
C ARG A 78 5.91 -29.01 -5.68
N ARG A 79 4.85 -29.82 -5.62
CA ARG A 79 3.46 -29.33 -5.62
C ARG A 79 3.19 -28.37 -4.47
N GLU A 80 3.74 -28.65 -3.28
CA GLU A 80 3.54 -27.80 -2.11
C GLU A 80 4.30 -26.47 -2.24
N LEU A 81 5.54 -26.48 -2.72
CA LEU A 81 6.30 -25.26 -2.98
C LEU A 81 5.62 -24.38 -4.04
N GLU A 82 5.14 -25.00 -5.13
CA GLU A 82 4.37 -24.29 -6.17
C GLU A 82 3.09 -23.68 -5.60
N ARG A 83 2.37 -24.43 -4.74
CA ARG A 83 1.17 -23.94 -4.05
C ARG A 83 1.47 -22.74 -3.16
N VAL A 84 2.52 -22.82 -2.34
CA VAL A 84 2.95 -21.72 -1.45
C VAL A 84 3.37 -20.51 -2.27
N ALA A 85 4.18 -20.68 -3.32
CA ALA A 85 4.58 -19.60 -4.21
C ALA A 85 3.38 -18.91 -4.87
N ALA A 86 2.39 -19.67 -5.35
CA ALA A 86 1.17 -19.11 -5.93
C ALA A 86 0.33 -18.32 -4.92
N MET A 87 0.22 -18.80 -3.67
CA MET A 87 -0.47 -18.05 -2.61
C MET A 87 0.25 -16.74 -2.27
N GLU A 88 1.58 -16.77 -2.16
CA GLU A 88 2.38 -15.57 -1.88
C GLU A 88 2.28 -14.55 -3.00
N GLN A 89 2.29 -14.99 -4.27
CA GLN A 89 2.09 -14.11 -5.42
C GLN A 89 0.71 -13.45 -5.40
N ARG A 90 -0.36 -14.23 -5.16
CA ARG A 90 -1.73 -13.69 -5.03
C ARG A 90 -1.84 -12.70 -3.87
N TYR A 91 -1.21 -13.01 -2.74
CA TYR A 91 -1.20 -12.11 -1.59
C TYR A 91 -0.51 -10.78 -1.92
N LYS A 92 0.66 -10.81 -2.56
CA LYS A 92 1.38 -9.60 -3.01
C LYS A 92 0.55 -8.77 -3.98
N GLN A 93 -0.09 -9.40 -4.97
CA GLN A 93 -0.96 -8.73 -5.92
C GLN A 93 -2.17 -8.08 -5.23
N ASN A 94 -2.86 -8.81 -4.36
CA ASN A 94 -4.01 -8.30 -3.62
C ASN A 94 -3.62 -7.13 -2.72
N LYS A 95 -2.47 -7.21 -2.04
CA LYS A 95 -1.96 -6.14 -1.19
C LYS A 95 -1.66 -4.87 -2.00
N ALA A 96 -0.94 -5.00 -3.11
CA ALA A 96 -0.64 -3.88 -4.00
C ALA A 96 -1.91 -3.24 -4.57
N GLN A 97 -2.91 -4.05 -4.95
CA GLN A 97 -4.21 -3.56 -5.42
C GLN A 97 -4.96 -2.79 -4.32
N GLN A 98 -4.98 -3.31 -3.09
CA GLN A 98 -5.61 -2.63 -1.95
C GLN A 98 -4.94 -1.31 -1.61
N GLU A 99 -3.61 -1.26 -1.63
CA GLU A 99 -2.82 -0.04 -1.42
C GLU A 99 -3.14 0.99 -2.50
N PHE A 100 -3.12 0.59 -3.77
CA PHE A 100 -3.46 1.46 -4.91
C PHE A 100 -4.90 2.01 -4.82
N GLU A 101 -5.87 1.16 -4.48
CA GLU A 101 -7.26 1.60 -4.30
C GLU A 101 -7.43 2.55 -3.12
N ALA A 102 -6.71 2.34 -2.03
CA ALA A 102 -6.71 3.22 -0.87
C ALA A 102 -6.14 4.61 -1.22
N GLU A 103 -5.00 4.65 -1.92
CA GLU A 103 -4.39 5.90 -2.40
C GLU A 103 -5.31 6.65 -3.37
N ARG A 104 -5.90 5.93 -4.33
CA ARG A 104 -6.85 6.52 -5.28
C ARG A 104 -8.06 7.14 -4.57
N LYS A 105 -8.60 6.46 -3.55
CA LYS A 105 -9.71 6.98 -2.74
C LYS A 105 -9.31 8.23 -1.97
N ARG A 106 -8.15 8.22 -1.30
CA ARG A 106 -7.61 9.40 -0.58
C ARG A 106 -7.46 10.61 -1.50
N ASN A 107 -6.83 10.43 -2.65
CA ASN A 107 -6.63 11.52 -3.63
C ASN A 107 -7.98 12.06 -4.14
N ALA A 108 -8.96 11.19 -4.38
CA ALA A 108 -10.30 11.60 -4.78
C ALA A 108 -11.02 12.39 -3.69
N GLU A 109 -10.93 11.96 -2.43
CA GLU A 109 -11.51 12.65 -1.27
C GLU A 109 -10.87 14.03 -1.06
N GLU A 110 -9.55 14.15 -1.17
CA GLU A 110 -8.84 15.43 -1.09
C GLU A 110 -9.27 16.39 -2.20
N PHE A 111 -9.35 15.90 -3.44
CA PHE A 111 -9.82 16.71 -4.56
C PHE A 111 -11.28 17.17 -4.34
N GLN A 112 -12.15 16.29 -3.88
CA GLN A 112 -13.53 16.63 -3.55
C GLN A 112 -13.62 17.65 -2.43
N ALA A 113 -12.84 17.50 -1.35
CA ALA A 113 -12.80 18.46 -0.25
C ALA A 113 -12.32 19.85 -0.71
N GLN A 114 -11.30 19.91 -1.55
CA GLN A 114 -10.84 21.17 -2.15
C GLN A 114 -11.89 21.78 -3.08
N ALA A 115 -12.54 20.96 -3.91
CA ALA A 115 -13.60 21.40 -4.81
C ALA A 115 -14.80 21.95 -4.04
N GLN A 116 -15.21 21.29 -2.94
CA GLN A 116 -16.28 21.74 -2.04
C GLN A 116 -15.91 23.07 -1.37
N LYS A 117 -14.69 23.21 -0.84
CA LYS A 117 -14.20 24.48 -0.27
C LYS A 117 -14.26 25.63 -1.28
N ARG A 118 -13.81 25.39 -2.53
CA ARG A 118 -13.87 26.38 -3.63
C ARG A 118 -15.31 26.69 -4.03
N ALA A 119 -16.19 25.69 -4.10
CA ALA A 119 -17.61 25.87 -4.39
C ALA A 119 -18.31 26.69 -3.30
N ALA A 120 -18.07 26.40 -2.01
CA ALA A 120 -18.60 27.16 -0.88
C ALA A 120 -18.13 28.62 -0.90
N LYS A 121 -16.85 28.88 -1.19
CA LYS A 121 -16.33 30.25 -1.35
C LYS A 121 -17.03 31.01 -2.48
N ARG A 122 -17.26 30.35 -3.63
CA ARG A 122 -18.03 30.93 -4.76
C ARG A 122 -19.49 31.18 -4.40
N ARG A 123 -20.14 30.27 -3.68
CA ARG A 123 -21.52 30.44 -3.19
C ARG A 123 -21.64 31.64 -2.25
N ARG A 124 -20.77 31.75 -1.25
CA ARG A 124 -20.73 32.91 -0.33
C ARG A 124 -20.49 34.24 -1.06
N ARG A 125 -19.62 34.26 -2.08
CA ARG A 125 -19.41 35.46 -2.92
C ARG A 125 -20.68 35.83 -3.70
N ARG A 126 -21.37 34.86 -4.29
CA ARG A 126 -22.65 35.10 -5.00
C ARG A 126 -23.74 35.60 -4.06
N GLU A 127 -23.83 35.05 -2.85
CA GLU A 127 -24.79 35.49 -1.83
C GLU A 127 -24.51 36.94 -1.39
N ARG A 128 -23.24 37.33 -1.17
CA ARG A 128 -22.87 38.72 -0.87
C ARG A 128 -23.22 39.69 -2.00
N VAL A 129 -22.92 39.34 -3.24
CA VAL A 129 -23.26 40.18 -4.40
C VAL A 129 -24.78 40.33 -4.54
N LYS A 130 -25.54 39.26 -4.32
CA LYS A 130 -27.01 39.33 -4.33
C LYS A 130 -27.55 40.18 -3.19
N ALA A 131 -26.99 40.07 -1.97
CA ALA A 131 -27.40 40.89 -0.84
C ALA A 131 -27.13 42.38 -1.09
N VAL A 132 -25.96 42.75 -1.60
CA VAL A 132 -25.64 44.13 -1.99
C VAL A 132 -26.58 44.64 -3.10
N ALA A 133 -26.94 43.79 -4.07
CA ALA A 133 -27.90 44.17 -5.11
C ALA A 133 -29.33 44.33 -4.60
N LEU A 134 -29.69 43.70 -3.47
CA LEU A 134 -31.00 43.85 -2.83
C LEU A 134 -31.04 44.98 -1.80
N GLU A 135 -29.91 45.29 -1.14
CA GLU A 135 -29.77 46.38 -0.17
C GLU A 135 -29.31 47.72 -0.80
N GLY A 136 -29.05 47.75 -2.10
CA GLY A 136 -28.69 48.95 -2.85
C GLY A 136 -29.88 49.88 -3.12
N ASP A 137 -30.33 50.57 -2.07
CA ASP A 137 -30.81 51.97 -2.13
C ASP A 137 -30.52 52.78 -0.84
N HIS A 138 -29.71 52.29 0.11
CA HIS A 138 -29.30 53.11 1.26
C HIS A 138 -27.83 52.90 1.68
N ASP A 139 -27.10 54.02 1.61
CA ASP A 139 -25.84 54.34 2.30
C ASP A 139 -24.53 53.71 1.83
N GLU A 140 -23.80 54.53 1.06
CA GLU A 140 -22.36 54.44 0.96
C GLU A 140 -21.70 54.71 2.32
N LYS A 141 -20.57 54.02 2.55
CA LYS A 141 -19.53 54.27 3.57
C LYS A 141 -19.66 53.46 4.86
N LYS A 142 -19.00 52.28 4.88
CA LYS A 142 -18.12 51.90 5.99
C LYS A 142 -17.13 50.79 5.63
N THR A 143 -15.88 51.11 5.99
CA THR A 143 -14.66 50.31 6.09
C THR A 143 -14.83 48.97 6.81
N SER A 144 -14.12 47.94 6.34
CA SER A 144 -13.52 46.94 7.23
C SER A 144 -12.34 46.24 6.54
N GLU A 145 -11.14 46.70 6.86
CA GLU A 145 -9.94 45.87 6.90
C GLU A 145 -10.21 44.65 7.78
N SER A 146 -9.87 43.45 7.30
CA SER A 146 -9.63 42.29 8.16
C SER A 146 -8.85 41.24 7.38
N GLU A 147 -7.57 41.13 7.76
CA GLU A 147 -6.74 39.94 7.72
C GLU A 147 -6.14 39.52 6.37
N GLU A 148 -5.09 40.25 5.98
CA GLU A 148 -3.95 39.66 5.30
C GLU A 148 -3.19 38.76 6.28
N LYS A 149 -3.52 37.46 6.29
CA LYS A 149 -2.57 36.45 6.76
C LYS A 149 -1.46 36.37 5.74
N THR A 150 -0.30 36.88 6.12
CA THR A 150 1.00 36.57 5.55
C THR A 150 1.16 35.06 5.49
N VAL A 151 0.82 34.47 4.34
CA VAL A 151 1.32 33.15 3.98
C VAL A 151 2.80 33.37 3.71
N ASN A 152 3.62 33.01 4.69
CA ASN A 152 5.01 32.68 4.48
C ASN A 152 5.06 31.52 3.46
N MET A 153 4.94 31.85 2.18
CA MET A 153 5.32 30.99 1.08
C MET A 153 6.84 31.06 1.01
N GLN A 154 7.51 30.22 1.82
CA GLN A 154 8.70 29.58 1.29
C GLN A 154 8.26 28.85 0.01
N LEU A 155 8.45 29.49 -1.14
CA LEU A 155 8.60 28.76 -2.38
C LEU A 155 9.70 27.72 -2.12
N PRO A 156 9.47 26.42 -2.38
CA PRO A 156 10.60 25.52 -2.52
C PRO A 156 11.43 26.09 -3.67
N VAL A 157 12.65 26.51 -3.36
CA VAL A 157 13.67 26.77 -4.37
C VAL A 157 13.70 25.50 -5.21
N VAL A 158 13.20 25.60 -6.44
CA VAL A 158 13.30 24.52 -7.43
C VAL A 158 14.78 24.45 -7.76
N LEU A 159 15.49 23.64 -6.98
CA LEU A 159 16.83 23.18 -7.30
C LEU A 159 16.73 22.46 -8.65
N PRO A 160 17.66 22.69 -9.58
CA PRO A 160 17.66 21.98 -10.85
C PRO A 160 17.86 20.49 -10.58
N GLU A 161 16.78 19.71 -10.63
CA GLU A 161 16.90 18.26 -10.58
C GLU A 161 17.63 17.79 -11.84
N THR A 162 18.87 17.36 -11.64
CA THR A 162 19.60 16.55 -12.62
C THR A 162 18.90 15.18 -12.74
N PRO A 163 19.04 14.46 -13.87
CA PRO A 163 18.28 13.23 -14.17
C PRO A 163 18.72 12.01 -13.34
N GLY A 164 18.73 12.14 -12.01
CA GLY A 164 19.18 11.13 -11.06
C GLY A 164 18.55 11.20 -9.66
N GLY A 165 17.70 12.18 -9.35
CA GLY A 165 16.89 12.21 -8.12
C GLY A 165 17.68 12.26 -6.80
N VAL A 166 18.97 12.54 -6.84
CA VAL A 166 19.80 12.76 -5.66
C VAL A 166 19.78 14.27 -5.36
N PRO A 167 19.28 14.72 -4.20
CA PRO A 167 19.35 16.13 -3.84
C PRO A 167 20.82 16.53 -3.74
N GLU A 168 21.22 17.54 -4.51
CA GLU A 168 22.58 18.08 -4.50
C GLU A 168 22.87 18.67 -3.12
N ILE A 169 23.74 18.00 -2.37
CA ILE A 169 24.29 18.54 -1.14
C ILE A 169 25.32 19.59 -1.57
N GLU A 170 25.02 20.86 -1.34
CA GLU A 170 25.98 21.96 -1.52
C GLU A 170 27.30 21.59 -0.81
N ASN A 171 28.42 21.66 -1.54
CA ASN A 171 29.75 21.25 -1.08
C ASN A 171 30.37 22.31 -0.14
N ASP A 172 29.65 22.63 0.93
CA ASP A 172 29.99 23.68 1.90
C ASP A 172 30.52 23.09 3.21
N GLY A 173 30.84 21.79 3.25
CA GLY A 173 31.30 21.09 4.46
C GLY A 173 30.22 20.90 5.55
N SER A 174 29.04 21.52 5.41
CA SER A 174 27.93 21.46 6.38
C SER A 174 27.24 20.09 6.50
N PHE A 175 27.57 19.14 5.62
CA PHE A 175 26.97 17.81 5.61
C PHE A 175 27.34 16.97 6.83
N LEU A 176 28.62 17.02 7.25
CA LEU A 176 29.10 16.28 8.41
C LEU A 176 28.46 16.80 9.70
N GLU A 177 28.26 18.12 9.79
CA GLU A 177 27.61 18.75 10.94
C GLU A 177 26.13 18.35 11.05
N LYS A 178 25.41 18.37 9.92
CA LYS A 178 24.02 17.88 9.85
C LYS A 178 23.90 16.40 10.21
N MET A 179 24.84 15.55 9.77
CA MET A 179 24.86 14.13 10.08
C MET A 179 25.16 13.87 11.57
N LEU A 180 26.13 14.58 12.14
CA LEU A 180 26.49 14.43 13.56
C LEU A 180 25.34 14.87 14.47
N LEU A 181 24.66 15.96 14.12
CA LEU A 181 23.50 16.47 14.86
C LEU A 181 22.29 15.52 14.73
N ALA A 182 22.12 14.84 13.60
CA ALA A 182 21.12 13.80 13.44
C ALA A 182 21.42 12.57 14.32
N LEU A 183 22.69 12.17 14.44
CA LEU A 183 23.11 11.08 15.34
C LEU A 183 22.90 11.46 16.82
N GLN A 184 23.17 12.70 17.21
CA GLN A 184 22.90 13.19 18.57
C GLN A 184 21.41 13.13 18.90
N ARG A 185 20.54 13.61 18.01
CA ARG A 185 19.08 13.55 18.20
C ARG A 185 18.54 12.12 18.30
N ASN A 186 19.13 11.18 17.56
CA ASN A 186 18.72 9.78 17.66
C ASN A 186 19.16 9.17 18.99
N LYS A 187 20.37 9.50 19.47
CA LYS A 187 20.82 9.10 20.81
C LYS A 187 19.97 9.70 21.92
N GLU A 188 19.65 10.99 21.85
CA GLU A 188 18.75 11.65 22.81
C GLU A 188 17.37 10.98 22.84
N LYS A 189 16.82 10.61 21.68
CA LYS A 189 15.56 9.85 21.61
C LYS A 189 15.67 8.45 22.17
N GLU A 190 16.77 7.74 21.90
CA GLU A 190 17.03 6.42 22.47
C GLU A 190 17.17 6.50 24.00
N GLU A 191 17.85 7.53 24.51
CA GLU A 191 17.99 7.80 25.95
C GLU A 191 16.63 8.15 26.60
N GLU A 192 15.81 9.00 25.96
CA GLU A 192 14.44 9.30 26.40
C GLU A 192 13.55 8.04 26.39
N GLU A 193 13.67 7.19 25.37
CA GLU A 193 12.96 5.92 25.27
C GLU A 193 13.44 4.92 26.34
N GLU A 194 14.73 4.91 26.70
CA GLU A 194 15.27 4.09 27.78
C GLU A 194 14.87 4.60 29.16
N GLU A 195 14.85 5.91 29.39
CA GLU A 195 14.37 6.55 30.64
C GLU A 195 12.88 6.35 30.85
N THR A 196 12.07 6.49 29.80
CA THR A 196 10.63 6.20 29.86
C THR A 196 10.37 4.70 30.08
N ARG A 197 11.23 3.83 29.53
CA ARG A 197 11.15 2.37 29.73
C ARG A 197 11.64 1.91 31.10
N THR A 198 12.60 2.60 31.71
CA THR A 198 13.09 2.32 33.07
C THR A 198 12.27 2.97 34.18
N SER A 199 11.65 4.12 33.92
CA SER A 199 10.73 4.78 34.87
C SER A 199 9.41 4.02 35.09
N TRP A 200 9.01 3.16 34.14
CA TRP A 200 7.84 2.27 34.25
C TRP A 200 8.11 0.90 34.88
N LEU A 201 9.37 0.58 35.23
CA LEU A 201 9.67 -0.64 35.98
C LEU A 201 9.40 -0.39 37.48
N PRO A 202 8.45 -1.11 38.12
CA PRO A 202 8.22 -0.95 39.56
C PRO A 202 9.49 -1.34 40.31
N ARG A 203 10.00 -0.43 41.15
CA ARG A 203 11.12 -0.67 42.08
C ARG A 203 10.81 -1.92 42.90
N ARG A 204 11.38 -3.05 42.50
CA ARG A 204 11.19 -4.34 43.15
C ARG A 204 11.99 -4.31 44.45
N SER A 205 11.35 -3.92 45.55
CA SER A 205 11.96 -3.96 46.89
C SER A 205 12.24 -5.42 47.24
N VAL A 206 13.51 -5.81 47.26
CA VAL A 206 13.92 -7.13 47.71
C VAL A 206 13.82 -7.15 49.24
N HIS A 207 12.67 -7.61 49.76
CA HIS A 207 12.58 -7.99 51.17
C HIS A 207 13.13 -9.42 51.29
N LEU A 208 14.35 -9.54 51.86
CA LEU A 208 14.86 -10.81 52.35
C LEU A 208 13.98 -11.25 53.53
N ALA A 209 13.17 -12.28 53.33
CA ALA A 209 12.56 -13.02 54.42
C ALA A 209 13.45 -14.22 54.74
N THR A 210 14.18 -14.12 55.84
CA THR A 210 14.60 -15.27 56.64
C THR A 210 13.37 -15.89 57.32
N ASP A 211 13.55 -17.07 57.90
CA ASP A 211 12.60 -17.86 58.70
C ASP A 211 11.89 -18.94 57.86
N GLY A 212 11.82 -20.21 58.25
CA GLY A 212 12.18 -20.86 59.49
C GLY A 212 11.51 -22.23 59.48
N ASN A 213 12.31 -23.27 59.69
CA ASN A 213 11.99 -24.59 60.25
C ASN A 213 10.50 -24.87 60.62
N CYS A 214 9.87 -25.83 59.93
CA CYS A 214 8.76 -26.59 60.52
C CYS A 214 8.72 -28.03 60.00
N MET A 215 9.30 -28.92 60.81
CA MET A 215 9.01 -30.34 60.83
C MET A 215 7.52 -30.62 61.02
N ARG A 216 6.96 -31.56 60.25
CA ARG A 216 6.02 -32.58 60.77
C ARG A 216 5.83 -33.75 59.79
N ASN A 217 6.32 -34.90 60.25
CA ASN A 217 5.88 -36.25 59.90
C ASN A 217 4.35 -36.35 59.78
N THR A 218 3.86 -37.05 58.75
CA THR A 218 2.81 -38.06 58.91
C THR A 218 3.04 -39.20 57.91
N ALA A 219 2.93 -40.42 58.43
CA ALA A 219 3.12 -41.68 57.75
C ALA A 219 1.81 -42.19 57.11
N GLY A 220 1.93 -43.08 56.11
CA GLY A 220 0.84 -43.92 55.58
C GLY A 220 1.10 -44.27 54.10
N LEU A 221 1.80 -45.37 53.78
CA LEU A 221 1.33 -46.75 53.57
C LEU A 221 0.50 -46.98 52.29
N GLY A 222 1.07 -47.80 51.39
CA GLY A 222 0.39 -48.68 50.40
C GLY A 222 0.11 -48.05 49.04
N THR A 223 0.36 -48.67 47.88
CA THR A 223 0.71 -50.07 47.54
C THR A 223 1.23 -50.12 46.10
N CYS A 224 1.89 -51.23 45.78
CA CYS A 224 2.60 -51.61 44.56
C CYS A 224 1.82 -51.48 43.24
#